data_AF-A0A6V7RPB8-F1
#
_entry.id   AF-A0A6V7RPB8-F1
#
_cell.length_a   1.000
_cell.length_b   1.000
_cell.length_c   1.000
_cell.angle_alpha   90.00
_cell.angle_beta   90.00
_cell.angle_gamma   90.00
#
_symmetry.space_group_name_H-M   'P 1'
#
loop_
_entity.id
_entity.type
_entity.pdbx_description
1 polymer ?
#
loop_
_entity_poly.entity_id
_entity_poly.type
_entity_poly.pdbx_seq_one_letter_code
_entity_poly.pdbx_strand_id
1 'polypeptide(L)'
;MHEEKFYLIEGKKMKLTELANEIESATGGELEDIRGSINRVVVKKPAPEQGFEAFTITFKMKHTVDLIDAVVTTDNKKKHLSDYDFENNEFTVRLISYIRRDVPMKNESEL
;
A
#
# COMPACT_ATOMS: atom_id res chain seq x y z
N MET A 1 1.60 7.97 -10.75
CA MET A 1 1.68 9.41 -10.45
C MET A 1 2.12 9.55 -9.01
N HIS A 2 3.03 10.47 -8.69
CA HIS A 2 3.41 10.74 -7.30
C HIS A 2 2.57 11.94 -6.84
N GLU A 3 1.57 11.70 -5.99
CA GLU A 3 0.78 12.78 -5.40
C GLU A 3 1.70 13.61 -4.49
N GLU A 4 1.69 14.94 -4.64
CA GLU A 4 2.48 15.84 -3.77
C GLU A 4 2.15 15.70 -2.28
N LYS A 5 1.08 15.02 -1.86
CA LYS A 5 0.83 14.82 -0.43
C LYS A 5 1.45 13.54 0.12
N PHE A 6 1.86 12.60 -0.73
CA PHE A 6 2.44 11.34 -0.29
C PHE A 6 3.82 11.50 0.35
N TYR A 7 4.60 12.50 -0.05
CA TYR A 7 5.89 12.79 0.62
C TYR A 7 5.72 13.11 2.11
N LEU A 8 4.55 13.59 2.54
CA LEU A 8 4.24 13.86 3.95
C LEU A 8 3.97 12.59 4.75
N ILE A 9 3.70 11.48 4.09
CA ILE A 9 3.38 10.17 4.69
C ILE A 9 4.63 9.28 4.67
N GLU A 10 5.43 9.35 3.60
CA GLU A 10 6.67 8.59 3.46
C GLU A 10 7.68 8.89 4.59
N GLY A 11 8.32 7.84 5.10
CA GLY A 11 9.25 7.89 6.24
C GLY A 11 8.58 7.84 7.61
N LYS A 12 7.26 8.06 7.71
CA LYS A 12 6.55 7.92 8.98
C LYS A 12 6.31 6.45 9.34
N LYS A 13 6.20 6.19 10.64
CA LYS A 13 5.83 4.91 11.21
C LYS A 13 4.39 5.01 11.71
N MET A 14 3.53 4.10 11.24
CA MET A 14 2.09 4.13 11.55
C MET A 14 1.43 2.77 11.36
N LYS A 15 0.25 2.60 11.93
CA LYS A 15 -0.60 1.43 11.70
C LYS A 15 -1.25 1.47 10.33
N LEU A 16 -1.75 0.33 9.89
CA LEU A 16 -2.42 0.19 8.60
C LEU A 16 -3.67 1.08 8.47
N THR A 17 -4.46 1.19 9.54
CA THR A 17 -5.66 2.04 9.56
C THR A 17 -5.33 3.53 9.49
N GLU A 18 -4.23 3.94 10.13
CA GLU A 18 -3.73 5.32 10.07
C GLU A 18 -3.23 5.65 8.66
N LEU A 19 -2.48 4.72 8.05
CA LEU A 19 -2.05 4.84 6.66
C LEU A 19 -3.23 4.99 5.70
N ALA A 20 -4.28 4.19 5.86
CA ALA A 20 -5.50 4.30 5.06
C ALA A 20 -6.14 5.69 5.18
N ASN A 21 -6.30 6.20 6.40
CA ASN A 21 -6.88 7.53 6.65
C ASN A 21 -6.03 8.68 6.04
N GLU A 22 -4.70 8.57 6.14
CA GLU A 22 -3.77 9.53 5.53
C GLU A 22 -3.85 9.49 4.00
N ILE A 23 -3.99 8.31 3.41
CA ILE A 23 -4.18 8.13 1.96
C ILE A 23 -5.51 8.75 1.50
N GLU A 24 -6.61 8.50 2.20
CA GLU A 24 -7.91 9.12 1.90
C GLU A 24 -7.84 10.65 1.99
N SER A 25 -7.17 11.17 3.02
CA SER A 25 -6.96 12.61 3.22
C SER A 25 -6.08 13.24 2.13
N ALA A 26 -5.05 12.50 1.68
CA ALA A 26 -4.15 12.95 0.62
C ALA A 26 -4.87 12.99 -0.74
N THR A 27 -5.61 11.94 -1.07
CA THR A 27 -6.27 11.78 -2.37
C THR A 27 -7.63 12.45 -2.47
N GLY A 28 -8.28 12.74 -1.33
CA GLY A 28 -9.62 13.31 -1.29
C GLY A 28 -10.73 12.31 -1.67
N GLY A 29 -10.46 11.01 -1.62
CA GLY A 29 -11.43 9.95 -1.90
C GLY A 29 -11.47 8.87 -0.83
N GLU A 30 -12.40 7.93 -0.97
CA GLU A 30 -12.58 6.80 -0.04
C GLU A 30 -11.96 5.52 -0.61
N LEU A 31 -11.40 4.69 0.27
CA LEU A 31 -10.92 3.34 -0.05
C LEU A 31 -12.06 2.33 0.07
N GLU A 32 -12.00 1.26 -0.74
CA GLU A 32 -12.95 0.13 -0.62
C GLU A 32 -12.74 -0.67 0.68
N ASP A 33 -11.47 -0.85 1.06
CA ASP A 33 -11.06 -1.58 2.26
C ASP A 33 -9.79 -0.95 2.84
N ILE A 34 -9.88 -0.51 4.09
CA ILE A 34 -8.78 0.13 4.83
C ILE A 34 -7.65 -0.85 5.18
N ARG A 35 -7.86 -2.16 5.04
CA ARG A 35 -6.82 -3.18 5.23
C ARG A 35 -5.98 -3.37 3.96
N GLY A 36 -6.55 -3.08 2.79
CA GLY A 36 -5.91 -3.34 1.51
C GLY A 36 -5.53 -4.82 1.30
N SER A 37 -4.82 -5.07 0.20
CA SER A 37 -4.26 -6.38 -0.13
C SER A 37 -2.77 -6.40 0.16
N ILE A 38 -2.34 -7.26 1.07
CA ILE A 38 -0.95 -7.31 1.56
C ILE A 38 -0.16 -8.38 0.81
N ASN A 39 0.96 -7.98 0.21
CA ASN A 39 1.88 -8.87 -0.49
C ASN A 39 3.30 -8.72 0.07
N ARG A 40 3.90 -9.84 0.51
CA ARG A 40 5.30 -9.85 0.97
C ARG A 40 6.25 -9.67 -0.21
N VAL A 41 7.16 -8.70 -0.12
CA VAL A 41 8.17 -8.48 -1.14
C VAL A 41 9.34 -9.43 -0.89
N VAL A 42 9.40 -10.50 -1.68
CA VAL A 42 10.53 -11.46 -1.62
C VAL A 42 11.64 -10.97 -2.54
N VAL A 43 12.66 -10.33 -1.96
CA VAL A 43 13.85 -9.91 -2.71
C VAL A 43 14.67 -11.14 -3.08
N LYS A 44 14.84 -11.40 -4.39
CA LYS A 44 15.59 -12.56 -4.90
C LYS A 44 17.10 -12.49 -4.69
N LYS A 45 17.64 -11.32 -4.30
CA LYS A 45 19.05 -11.17 -3.94
C LYS A 45 19.25 -11.56 -2.47
N PRO A 46 20.27 -12.36 -2.12
CA PRO A 46 20.62 -12.61 -0.74
C PRO A 46 21.03 -11.28 -0.12
N ALA A 47 20.18 -10.74 0.75
CA ALA A 47 20.50 -9.64 1.64
C ALA A 47 20.71 -10.25 3.03
N PRO A 48 21.95 -10.68 3.37
CA PRO A 48 22.23 -11.39 4.62
C PRO A 48 21.98 -10.56 5.89
N GLU A 49 21.81 -9.23 5.77
CA GLU A 49 21.77 -8.30 6.90
C GLU A 49 20.42 -7.57 7.12
N GLN A 50 19.40 -7.80 6.30
CA GLN A 50 18.17 -7.02 6.47
C GLN A 50 17.32 -7.60 7.59
N GLY A 51 17.49 -7.02 8.79
CA GLY A 51 16.66 -7.26 9.97
C GLY A 51 15.21 -6.81 9.80
N PHE A 52 14.77 -6.41 8.61
CA PHE A 52 13.41 -6.00 8.30
C PHE A 52 12.82 -6.83 7.16
N GLU A 53 11.51 -6.74 7.01
CA GLU A 53 10.81 -7.17 5.81
C GLU A 53 10.11 -6.01 5.14
N ALA A 54 9.90 -6.15 3.83
CA ALA A 54 9.13 -5.22 3.03
C ALA A 54 7.83 -5.87 2.57
N PHE A 55 6.75 -5.09 2.59
CA PHE A 55 5.43 -5.46 2.12
C PHE A 55 4.92 -4.40 1.17
N THR A 56 4.20 -4.82 0.14
CA THR A 56 3.36 -3.94 -0.68
C THR A 56 1.94 -4.10 -0.21
N ILE A 57 1.30 -2.99 0.15
CA ILE A 57 -0.11 -2.93 0.51
C ILE A 57 -0.83 -2.18 -0.61
N THR A 58 -1.75 -2.86 -1.26
CA THR A 58 -2.52 -2.31 -2.37
C THR A 58 -3.92 -1.94 -1.90
N PHE A 59 -4.27 -0.67 -2.01
CA PHE A 59 -5.61 -0.15 -1.74
C PHE A 59 -6.36 0.12 -3.05
N LYS A 60 -7.68 -0.07 -3.02
CA LYS A 60 -8.59 0.26 -4.13
C LYS A 60 -9.42 1.48 -3.77
N MET A 61 -9.55 2.41 -4.70
CA MET A 61 -10.44 3.56 -4.55
C MET A 61 -11.90 3.16 -4.81
N LYS A 62 -12.84 3.54 -3.94
CA LYS A 62 -14.23 3.09 -3.98
C LYS A 62 -15.03 3.50 -5.22
N HIS A 63 -14.72 4.66 -5.79
CA HIS A 63 -15.46 5.24 -6.90
C HIS A 63 -14.71 5.20 -8.25
N THR A 64 -13.56 4.51 -8.29
CA THR A 64 -12.75 4.39 -9.50
C THR A 64 -12.16 2.98 -9.56
N VAL A 65 -11.48 2.64 -10.66
CA VAL A 65 -10.67 1.42 -10.73
C VAL A 65 -9.20 1.67 -10.32
N ASP A 66 -8.91 2.88 -9.84
CA ASP A 66 -7.56 3.30 -9.49
C ASP A 66 -7.08 2.59 -8.22
N LEU A 67 -5.77 2.36 -8.18
CA LEU A 67 -5.10 1.71 -7.05
C LEU A 67 -4.08 2.63 -6.41
N ILE A 68 -3.79 2.35 -5.15
CA ILE A 68 -2.71 2.98 -4.41
C ILE A 68 -1.85 1.88 -3.82
N ASP A 69 -0.58 1.86 -4.19
CA ASP A 69 0.39 0.94 -3.62
C ASP A 69 1.24 1.67 -2.58
N ALA A 70 1.27 1.13 -1.36
CA ALA A 70 2.16 1.56 -0.29
C ALA A 70 3.20 0.46 -0.01
N VAL A 71 4.48 0.80 -0.15
CA VAL A 71 5.59 -0.05 0.30
C VAL A 71 5.86 0.27 1.76
N VAL A 72 5.81 -0.72 2.63
CA VAL A 72 6.08 -0.57 4.06
C VAL A 72 7.16 -1.54 4.52
N THR A 73 7.91 -1.17 5.56
CA THR A 73 8.89 -2.07 6.18
C THR A 73 8.67 -2.24 7.68
N THR A 74 8.98 -3.43 8.18
CA THR A 74 9.03 -3.72 9.62
C THR A 74 10.38 -3.36 10.21
N ASP A 75 10.51 -3.44 11.54
CA ASP A 75 11.81 -3.32 12.24
C ASP A 75 12.46 -4.68 12.50
N ASN A 76 11.70 -5.77 12.32
CA ASN A 76 12.13 -7.14 12.56
C ASN A 76 11.65 -8.09 11.45
N LYS A 77 12.40 -9.16 11.26
CA LYS A 77 12.04 -10.28 10.39
C LYS A 77 11.34 -11.38 11.20
N LYS A 78 10.29 -11.96 10.62
CA LYS A 78 9.57 -13.14 11.12
C LYS A 78 9.70 -14.28 10.13
N LYS A 79 9.46 -15.49 10.61
CA LYS A 79 9.61 -16.69 9.78
C LYS A 79 8.45 -16.84 8.82
N HIS A 80 7.22 -16.67 9.31
CA HIS A 80 5.99 -16.84 8.54
C HIS A 80 5.25 -15.50 8.40
N LEU A 81 4.49 -15.35 7.31
CA LEU A 81 3.67 -14.17 7.08
C LEU A 81 2.59 -14.00 8.15
N SER A 82 2.05 -15.11 8.64
CA SER A 82 1.05 -15.16 9.73
C SER A 82 1.57 -14.65 11.08
N ASP A 83 2.88 -14.54 11.24
CA ASP A 83 3.49 -14.06 12.49
C ASP A 83 3.47 -12.53 12.59
N TYR A 84 3.05 -11.84 11.52
CA TYR A 84 2.89 -10.39 11.50
C TYR A 84 1.45 -10.00 11.86
N ASP A 85 1.33 -9.19 12.91
CA ASP A 85 0.08 -8.53 13.25
C ASP A 85 -0.01 -7.19 12.49
N PHE A 86 -0.69 -7.21 11.35
CA PHE A 86 -0.90 -6.02 10.52
C PHE A 86 -1.96 -5.05 11.08
N GLU A 87 -2.77 -5.49 12.04
CA GLU A 87 -3.82 -4.66 12.63
C GLU A 87 -3.25 -3.77 13.74
N ASN A 88 -2.32 -4.30 14.54
CA ASN A 88 -1.83 -3.60 15.73
C ASN A 88 -0.39 -3.10 15.61
N ASN A 89 0.44 -3.68 14.74
CA ASN A 89 1.81 -3.21 14.58
C ASN A 89 1.89 -1.97 13.69
N GLU A 90 2.90 -1.16 13.96
CA GLU A 90 3.29 -0.06 13.11
C GLU A 90 4.33 -0.50 12.09
N PHE A 91 4.23 0.09 10.89
CA PHE A 91 5.17 -0.12 9.81
C PHE A 91 5.74 1.22 9.35
N THR A 92 6.99 1.22 8.93
CA THR A 92 7.59 2.41 8.30
C THR A 92 7.16 2.48 6.85
N VAL A 93 6.45 3.53 6.47
CA VAL A 93 6.05 3.80 5.08
C VAL A 93 7.29 4.21 4.30
N ARG A 94 7.56 3.55 3.17
CA ARG A 94 8.76 3.80 2.35
C ARG A 94 8.45 4.53 1.05
N LEU A 95 7.33 4.18 0.43
CA LEU A 95 6.92 4.73 -0.86
C LEU A 95 5.41 4.59 -0.99
N ILE A 96 4.74 5.61 -1.50
CA ILE A 96 3.35 5.52 -1.93
C ILE A 96 3.25 5.91 -3.40
N SER A 97 2.51 5.11 -4.17
CA SER A 97 2.32 5.31 -5.60
C SER A 97 0.85 5.26 -5.98
N TYR A 98 0.37 6.30 -6.65
CA TYR A 98 -0.96 6.31 -7.25
C TYR A 98 -0.90 5.68 -8.65
N ILE A 99 -1.71 4.65 -8.86
CA ILE A 99 -1.79 3.88 -10.10
C ILE A 99 -3.17 4.12 -10.70
N ARG A 100 -3.24 5.11 -11.60
CA ARG A 100 -4.44 5.33 -12.41
C ARG A 100 -4.63 4.15 -13.36
N ARG A 101 -5.84 3.61 -13.39
CA ARG A 101 -6.22 2.56 -14.34
C ARG A 101 -7.30 3.13 -15.24
N ASP A 102 -7.00 3.20 -16.53
CA ASP A 102 -8.04 3.45 -17.52
C ASP A 102 -8.88 2.18 -17.64
N VAL A 103 -10.19 2.29 -17.44
CA VAL A 103 -11.10 1.27 -17.95
C VAL A 103 -11.06 1.42 -19.48
N PRO A 104 -10.82 0.36 -20.27
CA PRO A 104 -11.27 0.42 -21.66
C PRO A 104 -12.76 0.73 -21.58
N MET A 105 -13.21 1.85 -22.12
CA MET A 105 -14.63 2.07 -22.34
C MET A 105 -15.11 0.81 -23.06
N LYS A 106 -15.97 0.01 -22.41
CA LYS A 106 -16.74 -0.97 -23.16
C LYS A 106 -17.43 -0.14 -24.23
N ASN A 107 -17.01 -0.29 -25.48
CA ASN A 107 -17.76 0.23 -26.61
C ASN A 107 -19.18 -0.31 -26.42
N GLU A 108 -20.13 0.57 -26.12
CA GLU A 108 -21.56 0.30 -26.23
C GLU A 108 -21.93 0.18 -27.71
N SER A 109 -21.29 -0.75 -28.41
CA SER A 109 -21.50 -0.99 -29.83
C SER A 109 -21.17 -2.44 -30.14
N GLU A 110 -21.94 -3.35 -29.57
CA GLU A 110 -22.30 -4.57 -30.27
C GLU A 110 -23.82 -4.77 -30.12
N LEU A 111 -24.50 -4.21 -31.12
CA LEU A 111 -25.74 -4.68 -31.81
C LEU A 111 -26.94 -5.14 -31.00
#